data_AF-Q07QQ9-F1
#
_entry.id   AF-Q07QQ9-F1
#
_cell.length_a   1.000
_cell.length_b   1.000
_cell.length_c   1.000
_cell.angle_alpha   90.00
_cell.angle_beta   90.00
_cell.angle_gamma   90.00
#
_symmetry.space_group_name_H-M   'P 1'
#
loop_
_entity.id
_entity.type
_entity.pdbx_description
1 polymer ?
#
loop_
_entity_poly.entity_id
_entity_poly.type
_entity_poly.pdbx_seq_one_letter_code
_entity_poly.pdbx_strand_id
1 'polypeptide(L)' 'MPHSPFLRRIKQMFSAPGAYVRSLKDGLKGRRLIVPARPMTDQELARAIREFLAASGSDRTRRPLGDGSEGN' A
#
# COMPACT_ATOMS: atom_id res chain seq x y z
N MET A 1 7.01 -19.83 -4.28
CA MET A 1 7.23 -18.48 -4.85
C MET A 1 7.97 -17.62 -3.83
N PRO A 2 9.01 -16.86 -4.25
CA PRO A 2 9.91 -16.13 -3.35
C PRO A 2 9.22 -15.06 -2.48
N HIS A 3 8.03 -14.61 -2.87
CA HIS A 3 7.24 -13.59 -2.17
C HIS A 3 6.15 -14.14 -1.22
N SER A 4 6.07 -15.46 -1.01
CA SER A 4 5.07 -16.09 -0.13
C SER A 4 5.12 -15.60 1.34
N PRO A 5 6.31 -15.46 1.97
CA PRO A 5 6.41 -14.99 3.36
C PRO A 5 5.90 -13.56 3.55
N PHE A 6 6.21 -12.67 2.59
CA PHE A 6 5.76 -11.29 2.58
C PHE A 6 4.22 -11.20 2.50
N LEU A 7 3.60 -11.92 1.56
CA LEU A 7 2.15 -11.94 1.43
C LEU A 7 1.45 -12.53 2.65
N ARG A 8 2.06 -13.51 3.33
CA ARG A 8 1.54 -14.07 4.58
C ARG A 8 1.54 -13.03 5.71
N ARG A 9 2.63 -12.26 5.86
CA ARG A 9 2.70 -11.18 6.85
C ARG A 9 1.65 -10.09 6.59
N ILE A 10 1.49 -9.68 5.34
CA ILE A 10 0.45 -8.73 4.93
C ILE A 10 -0.94 -9.28 5.28
N LYS A 11 -1.23 -10.55 4.98
CA LYS A 11 -2.51 -11.18 5.36
C LYS A 11 -2.75 -11.20 6.88
N GLN A 12 -1.71 -11.35 7.68
CA GLN A 12 -1.84 -11.33 9.15
C GLN A 12 -2.11 -9.93 9.70
N MET A 13 -1.67 -8.88 9.01
CA MET A 13 -1.94 -7.49 9.41
C MET A 13 -3.38 -7.04 9.17
N PHE A 14 -4.08 -7.68 8.25
CA PHE A 14 -5.45 -7.31 7.87
C PHE A 14 -6.40 -8.46 8.19
N SER A 15 -7.44 -8.19 8.98
CA SER A 15 -8.35 -9.23 9.49
C SER A 15 -9.20 -9.96 8.44
N ALA A 16 -9.17 -9.53 7.16
CA ALA A 16 -9.95 -10.14 6.09
C ALA A 16 -9.13 -10.31 4.79
N PRO A 17 -9.29 -11.44 4.07
CA PRO A 17 -8.66 -11.64 2.77
C PRO A 17 -9.32 -10.73 1.71
N GLY A 18 -8.77 -9.53 1.55
CA GLY A 18 -9.29 -8.55 0.59
C GLY A 18 -8.70 -8.69 -0.82
N ALA A 19 -9.36 -8.04 -1.79
CA ALA A 19 -8.93 -7.95 -3.19
C ALA A 19 -7.48 -7.45 -3.35
N TYR A 20 -6.99 -6.66 -2.39
CA TYR A 20 -5.61 -6.16 -2.34
C TYR A 20 -4.55 -7.28 -2.37
N VAL A 21 -4.82 -8.45 -1.78
CA VAL A 21 -3.87 -9.58 -1.79
C VAL A 21 -3.67 -10.11 -3.20
N ARG A 22 -4.74 -10.17 -4.00
CA ARG A 22 -4.66 -10.58 -5.41
C ARG A 22 -3.86 -9.57 -6.22
N SER A 23 -4.17 -8.28 -6.07
CA SER A 23 -3.42 -7.20 -6.73
C SER A 23 -1.92 -7.20 -6.38
N LEU A 24 -1.56 -7.42 -5.11
CA LEU A 24 -0.16 -7.56 -4.70
C LEU A 24 0.50 -8.79 -5.31
N LYS A 25 -0.17 -9.95 -5.31
CA LYS A 25 0.34 -11.18 -5.93
C LYS A 25 0.60 -11.00 -7.41
N ASP A 26 -0.32 -10.34 -8.12
CA ASP A 26 -0.20 -10.12 -9.56
C ASP A 26 0.88 -9.09 -9.88
N GLY A 27 1.00 -8.00 -9.10
CA GLY A 27 2.08 -7.03 -9.23
C GLY A 27 3.47 -7.63 -8.97
N LEU A 28 3.60 -8.52 -7.99
CA LEU A 28 4.84 -9.23 -7.69
C LEU A 28 5.21 -10.26 -8.76
N LYS A 29 4.23 -11.00 -9.29
CA LYS A 29 4.44 -11.92 -10.43
C LYS A 29 4.87 -11.17 -11.69
N GLY A 30 4.23 -10.05 -11.98
CA GLY A 30 4.50 -9.21 -13.15
C GLY A 30 5.75 -8.34 -13.02
N ARG A 31 6.54 -8.48 -11.93
CA ARG A 31 7.71 -7.64 -11.61
C ARG A 31 7.43 -6.12 -11.59
N ARG A 32 6.16 -5.72 -11.49
CA ARG A 32 5.74 -4.32 -11.28
C ARG A 32 5.94 -3.89 -9.83
N LEU A 33 5.98 -4.86 -8.91
CA LEU A 33 6.31 -4.67 -7.50
C LEU A 33 7.54 -5.49 -7.16
N ILE A 34 8.44 -4.89 -6.38
CA ILE A 34 9.63 -5.52 -5.83
C ILE A 34 9.36 -5.80 -4.34
N VAL A 35 9.71 -7.00 -3.87
CA VAL A 35 9.63 -7.31 -2.44
C VAL A 35 10.68 -6.45 -1.72
N PRO A 36 10.29 -5.62 -0.75
CA PRO A 36 11.26 -4.82 -0.01
C PRO A 36 12.21 -5.75 0.76
N ALA A 37 13.52 -5.55 0.57
CA ALA A 37 14.55 -6.36 1.23
C ALA A 37 14.58 -6.14 2.75
N ARG A 38 14.14 -4.97 3.22
CA ARG A 38 14.02 -4.59 4.63
C ARG A 38 12.76 -3.75 4.86
N PRO A 39 12.18 -3.76 6.06
CA PRO A 39 11.16 -2.78 6.43
C PRO A 39 11.73 -1.36 6.33
N MET A 40 10.92 -0.41 5.87
CA MET A 40 11.28 1.01 5.90
C MET A 40 11.15 1.52 7.33
N THR A 41 12.07 2.39 7.74
CA THR A 41 11.91 3.20 8.96
C THR A 41 10.81 4.23 8.78
N ASP A 42 10.27 4.76 9.88
CA ASP A 42 9.22 5.80 9.83
C ASP A 42 9.67 7.04 9.04
N GLN A 43 10.96 7.39 9.15
CA GLN A 43 11.54 8.51 8.40
C GLN A 43 11.63 8.22 6.90
N GLU A 44 12.08 7.02 6.51
CA GLU A 44 12.12 6.59 5.12
C GLU A 44 10.71 6.53 4.53
N LEU A 45 9.74 6.03 5.29
CA LEU A 45 8.33 5.99 4.89
C LEU A 45 7.76 7.39 4.69
N ALA A 46 7.94 8.29 5.66
CA ALA A 46 7.48 9.67 5.57
C ALA A 46 8.09 10.40 4.36
N ARG A 47 9.38 10.14 4.08
CA ARG A 47 10.06 10.67 2.89
C ARG A 47 9.46 10.12 1.59
N ALA A 48 9.26 8.82 1.48
CA ALA A 48 8.67 8.21 0.28
C ALA A 48 7.24 8.71 0.01
N ILE A 49 6.43 8.90 1.05
CA ILE A 49 5.08 9.48 0.92
C ILE A 49 5.16 10.91 0.37
N ARG A 50 6.08 11.74 0.88
CA ARG A 50 6.29 13.11 0.40
C ARG A 50 6.75 13.14 -1.06
N GLU A 51 7.72 12.31 -1.42
CA GLU A 51 8.24 12.22 -2.79
C GLU A 51 7.17 11.75 -3.77
N PHE A 52 6.37 10.74 -3.39
CA PHE A 52 5.24 10.26 -4.18
C PHE A 52 4.21 11.38 -4.40
N LEU A 53 3.87 12.10 -3.33
CA LEU A 53 2.94 13.22 -3.40
C LEU A 53 3.44 14.35 -4.29
N ALA A 54 4.71 14.73 -4.16
CA ALA A 54 5.32 15.76 -4.97
C ALA A 54 5.40 15.34 -6.46
N ALA A 55 5.75 14.08 -6.74
CA ALA A 55 5.81 13.54 -8.09
C ALA A 55 4.42 13.39 -8.73
N SER A 56 3.36 13.24 -7.94
CA SER A 56 1.98 13.13 -8.43
C SER A 56 1.34 14.45 -8.87
N GLY A 57 2.07 15.57 -8.83
CA GLY A 57 1.71 16.86 -9.45
C GLY A 57 0.22 17.18 -9.46
N SER A 58 -0.31 17.70 -8.35
CA SER A 58 -1.59 18.43 -8.31
C SER A 58 -2.87 17.74 -8.83
N ASP A 59 -2.95 16.42 -9.02
CA ASP A 59 -4.27 15.78 -9.18
C ASP A 59 -4.85 15.37 -7.81
N ARG A 60 -5.45 16.36 -7.14
CA ARG A 60 -6.27 16.19 -5.93
C ARG A 60 -7.52 15.36 -6.27
N THR A 61 -7.35 14.05 -6.39
CA THR A 61 -8.44 13.08 -6.12
C THR A 61 -8.12 12.26 -4.88
N ARG A 62 -7.48 12.88 -3.88
CA ARG A 62 -7.53 12.38 -2.50
C ARG A 62 -8.89 12.73 -1.92
N ARG A 63 -9.89 11.88 -2.16
CA ARG A 63 -11.11 11.91 -1.33
C ARG A 63 -10.67 11.59 0.10
N PRO A 64 -11.03 12.42 1.11
CA PRO A 64 -10.76 12.08 2.49
C PRO A 64 -11.40 10.72 2.81
N LEU A 65 -10.64 9.84 3.45
CA LEU A 65 -11.17 8.60 4.00
C LEU A 65 -12.01 8.97 5.22
N GLY A 66 -13.34 8.98 5.05
CA GLY A 66 -14.31 9.06 6.14
C GLY A 66 -14.37 10.42 6.82
N ASP A 67 -15.04 11.38 6.18
CA ASP A 67 -15.85 12.34 6.92
C ASP A 67 -17.17 11.62 7.27
N GLY A 68 -17.33 11.28 8.55
CA GLY A 68 -18.59 10.82 9.10
C GLY A 68 -19.57 11.99 9.21
N SER A 69 -20.19 12.34 8.08
CA SER A 69 -21.35 13.24 8.01
C SER A 69 -22.52 12.48 7.38
N GLU A 70 -23.21 11.70 8.21
CA GLU A 70 -24.66 11.48 8.11
C GLU A 70 -25.20 11.95 9.47
N GLY A 71 -25.94 13.05 9.62
CA GLY A 71 -26.96 13.55 8.71
C GLY A 71 -28.30 12.86 9.00
N ASN A 72 -28.78 12.92 10.25
CA ASN A 72 -30.21 12.93 10.60
C ASN A 72 -30.42 13.59 11.96
#